data_AF-A0A9P9PY81-F1
#
_entry.id   AF-A0A9P9PY81-F1
#
_cell.length_a   1.000
_cell.length_b   1.000
_cell.length_c   1.000
_cell.angle_alpha   90.00
_cell.angle_beta   90.00
_cell.angle_gamma   90.00
#
_symmetry.space_group_name_H-M   'P 1'
#
loop_
_entity.id
_entity.type
_entity.pdbx_description
1 polymer ?
#
loop_
_entity_poly.entity_id
_entity_poly.type
_entity_poly.pdbx_seq_one_letter_code
_entity_poly.pdbx_strand_id
1 'polypeptide(L)'
;MKSTITAAAIGFAFALPALGEINFPDFTIPSLSSALPIFALGPKQNLPARVVGEIVNGAGNLCEPKCDENGCSYHKDGRLAVFTDKGTGETSIFPHVEALYPSAKDIPLDQMEKYLKDKRIFPLDDTRIQALKGATLAGNKNQSGTVTTPGNYLTDIWINRTIVYKDGEAPICGPGTKAFFSFGADGKVKAVSHRWRPARQHKESSFNPVSLSSVHDSILHQLTAANVTNATVGHVDLCYYDSGNAFIQPALRWTAVVPVQDGATPENIVGYIAAALQPPELVPNITIASDLTLTSSPNNNSIPTGAEPSKRQRSVKVGLYPMKNDGNSQIYEDDVHYFYNALAKSKLAAFSRSQDYWGKTFEYVSNKEQFVNSVNVALTRGHGSEHTFYTDSLDPSSGAVTLDSIPSSGFGPGAGGSLAYWIISTCDTVSTSADYSAANFHLAYDPWWHVFNGLHAVVGFRSEKWTSDGVTLPFAQKLAVGGGFVWSWLNTVNQDSHYNPNSKYGTNSQTGQPIWYGRPSAVVVCGHTDDTVLQMDNLGRPSCLQQWWYY
;
A
#
# COMPACT_ATOMS: atom_id res chain seq x y z
N MET A 1 4.78 -60.01 53.49
CA MET A 1 4.99 -59.92 52.03
C MET A 1 4.94 -58.45 51.64
N LYS A 2 6.09 -57.83 51.37
CA LYS A 2 6.16 -56.44 50.87
C LYS A 2 6.36 -56.51 49.36
N SER A 3 5.37 -56.02 48.63
CA SER A 3 5.37 -55.89 47.17
C SER A 3 6.02 -54.56 46.80
N THR A 4 7.13 -54.61 46.07
CA THR A 4 7.82 -53.44 45.51
C THR A 4 7.30 -53.23 44.09
N ILE A 5 6.61 -52.11 43.85
CA ILE A 5 6.21 -51.68 42.50
C ILE A 5 7.28 -50.72 42.00
N THR A 6 8.01 -51.13 40.96
CA THR A 6 8.98 -50.31 40.25
C THR A 6 8.26 -49.56 39.13
N ALA A 7 8.08 -48.25 39.26
CA ALA A 7 7.55 -47.41 38.19
C ALA A 7 8.69 -47.03 37.24
N ALA A 8 8.62 -47.48 35.99
CA ALA A 8 9.50 -47.04 34.92
C ALA A 8 9.02 -45.69 34.39
N ALA A 9 9.80 -44.62 34.61
CA ALA A 9 9.57 -43.32 34.02
C ALA A 9 10.05 -43.35 32.56
N ILE A 10 9.11 -43.40 31.62
CA ILE A 10 9.36 -43.17 30.19
C ILE A 10 9.37 -41.65 29.99
N GLY A 11 10.57 -41.06 29.95
CA GLY A 11 10.75 -39.66 29.60
C GLY A 11 10.60 -39.47 28.09
N PHE A 12 9.46 -38.96 27.64
CA PHE A 12 9.33 -38.36 26.31
C PHE A 12 10.04 -37.00 26.34
N ALA A 13 11.25 -36.94 25.79
CA ALA A 13 11.90 -35.67 25.49
C ALA A 13 11.17 -35.04 24.28
N PHE A 14 10.25 -34.13 24.56
CA PHE A 14 9.81 -33.18 23.54
C PHE A 14 11.01 -32.27 23.25
N ALA A 15 11.58 -32.36 22.05
CA ALA A 15 12.46 -31.33 21.54
C ALA A 15 11.63 -30.06 21.46
N LEU A 16 11.83 -29.13 22.40
CA LEU A 16 11.33 -27.78 22.25
C LEU A 16 11.97 -27.22 20.97
N PRO A 17 11.19 -26.66 20.02
CA PRO A 17 11.78 -25.97 18.89
C PRO A 17 12.72 -24.90 19.45
N ALA A 18 13.94 -24.83 18.92
CA ALA A 18 14.88 -23.78 19.27
C ALA A 18 14.14 -22.44 19.14
N LEU A 19 14.14 -21.64 20.21
CA LEU A 19 13.60 -20.28 20.16
C LEU A 19 14.26 -19.58 18.98
N GLY A 20 13.46 -19.01 18.08
CA GLY A 20 13.98 -18.22 16.97
C GLY A 20 14.94 -17.16 17.50
N GLU A 21 16.06 -16.97 16.82
CA GLU A 21 17.05 -15.97 17.17
C GLU A 21 16.90 -14.80 16.20
N ILE A 22 16.73 -13.58 16.73
CA ILE A 22 16.83 -12.36 15.92
C ILE A 22 18.32 -12.16 15.64
N ASN A 23 18.70 -12.30 14.37
CA ASN A 23 20.08 -12.21 13.94
C ASN A 23 20.41 -10.80 13.44
N PHE A 24 21.54 -10.29 13.92
CA PHE A 24 22.22 -9.11 13.41
C PHE A 24 23.50 -9.59 12.73
N PRO A 25 23.47 -9.96 11.43
CA PRO A 25 24.68 -10.28 10.70
C PRO A 25 25.66 -9.10 10.76
N ASP A 26 26.93 -9.31 10.41
CA ASP A 26 27.97 -8.27 10.40
C ASP A 26 27.65 -7.18 9.35
N PHE A 27 26.65 -6.34 9.60
CA PHE A 27 26.33 -5.14 8.86
C PHE A 27 26.74 -3.93 9.68
N THR A 28 27.18 -2.88 8.98
CA THR A 28 27.64 -1.67 9.64
C THR A 28 26.46 -0.75 9.92
N ILE A 29 26.03 -0.65 11.17
CA ILE A 29 25.19 0.47 11.60
C ILE A 29 25.99 1.75 11.35
N PRO A 30 25.45 2.76 10.64
CA PRO A 30 26.17 3.98 10.34
C PRO A 30 26.70 4.65 11.61
N SER A 31 28.02 4.87 11.68
CA SER A 31 28.62 5.63 12.76
C SER A 31 28.35 7.12 12.55
N LEU A 32 27.47 7.68 13.36
CA LEU A 32 27.11 9.09 13.33
C LEU A 32 28.08 9.85 14.25
N SER A 33 29.12 10.45 13.67
CA SER A 33 30.17 11.14 14.42
C SER A 33 29.99 12.66 14.50
N SER A 34 29.19 13.23 13.60
CA SER A 34 28.87 14.65 13.58
C SER A 34 27.46 14.94 14.07
N ALA A 35 27.30 16.18 14.51
CA ALA A 35 26.05 16.84 14.78
C ALA A 35 25.12 16.78 13.54
N LEU A 36 23.93 16.18 13.69
CA LEU A 36 22.94 16.08 12.61
C LEU A 36 21.91 17.22 12.69
N PRO A 37 21.69 18.01 11.61
CA PRO A 37 20.74 19.12 11.61
C PRO A 37 19.29 18.69 11.79
N ILE A 38 18.43 19.61 12.20
CA ILE A 38 16.97 19.45 12.19
C ILE A 38 16.36 20.60 11.43
N PHE A 39 15.21 20.34 10.83
CA PHE A 39 14.49 21.35 10.08
C PHE A 39 13.08 21.51 10.63
N ALA A 40 12.68 22.74 10.89
CA ALA A 40 11.31 23.08 11.22
C ALA A 40 10.49 23.21 9.93
N LEU A 41 9.30 22.61 9.92
CA LEU A 41 8.36 22.67 8.82
C LEU A 41 7.52 23.95 8.89
N GLY A 42 7.60 24.75 7.84
CA GLY A 42 6.75 25.92 7.63
C GLY A 42 5.27 25.57 7.37
N PRO A 43 4.46 26.54 6.93
CA PRO A 43 3.04 26.31 6.63
C PRO A 43 2.86 25.32 5.47
N LYS A 44 1.71 24.64 5.45
CA LYS A 44 1.28 23.80 4.33
C LYS A 44 1.21 24.60 3.04
N GLN A 45 1.85 24.10 2.00
CA GLN A 45 1.81 24.67 0.67
C GLN A 45 0.82 23.89 -0.19
N ASN A 46 -0.31 24.51 -0.51
CA ASN A 46 -1.24 23.96 -1.49
C ASN A 46 -0.78 24.28 -2.91
N LEU A 47 -1.19 23.46 -3.87
CA LEU A 47 -1.01 23.81 -5.28
C LEU A 47 -1.80 25.09 -5.61
N PRO A 48 -1.20 26.05 -6.35
CA PRO A 48 -1.93 27.24 -6.78
C PRO A 48 -3.17 26.86 -7.61
N ALA A 49 -4.31 27.50 -7.35
CA ALA A 49 -5.56 27.22 -8.07
C ALA A 49 -5.40 27.32 -9.60
N ARG A 50 -4.54 28.23 -10.08
CA ARG A 50 -4.19 28.33 -11.50
C ARG A 50 -3.48 27.07 -12.02
N VAL A 51 -2.56 26.48 -11.26
CA VAL A 51 -1.85 25.25 -11.64
C VAL A 51 -2.82 24.06 -11.66
N VAL A 52 -3.68 23.96 -10.65
CA VAL A 52 -4.77 22.98 -10.61
C VAL A 52 -5.67 23.14 -11.85
N GLY A 53 -6.09 24.38 -12.15
CA GLY A 53 -6.88 24.70 -13.33
C GLY A 53 -6.16 24.37 -14.64
N GLU A 54 -4.87 24.66 -14.78
CA GLU A 54 -4.07 24.31 -15.98
C GLU A 54 -4.05 22.79 -16.21
N ILE A 55 -3.83 22.01 -15.15
CA ILE A 55 -3.76 20.54 -15.23
C ILE A 55 -5.13 19.95 -15.55
N VAL A 56 -6.20 20.44 -14.92
CA VAL A 56 -7.53 19.85 -15.07
C VAL A 56 -8.29 20.38 -16.29
N ASN A 57 -8.14 21.66 -16.67
CA ASN A 57 -8.79 22.22 -17.86
C ASN A 57 -8.18 21.64 -19.14
N GLY A 58 -6.96 21.10 -19.10
CA GLY A 58 -6.45 20.24 -20.17
C GLY A 58 -7.37 19.05 -20.47
N ALA A 59 -8.28 18.70 -19.56
CA ALA A 59 -9.32 17.70 -19.76
C ALA A 59 -10.69 18.28 -20.16
N GLY A 60 -10.98 19.59 -20.00
CA GLY A 60 -12.31 20.25 -20.17
C GLY A 60 -12.90 20.86 -18.88
N ASN A 61 -14.05 21.55 -18.95
CA ASN A 61 -14.64 22.35 -17.86
C ASN A 61 -14.90 21.54 -16.56
N LEU A 62 -14.45 22.07 -15.42
CA LEU A 62 -14.74 21.55 -14.08
C LEU A 62 -16.10 22.03 -13.55
N CYS A 63 -16.74 21.24 -12.70
CA CYS A 63 -17.83 21.75 -11.86
C CYS A 63 -17.30 22.72 -10.80
N GLU A 64 -18.20 23.53 -10.23
CA GLU A 64 -17.87 24.36 -9.07
C GLU A 64 -17.35 23.50 -7.90
N PRO A 65 -16.28 23.95 -7.21
CA PRO A 65 -15.75 23.22 -6.07
C PRO A 65 -16.77 23.09 -4.94
N LYS A 66 -16.83 21.89 -4.34
CA LYS A 66 -17.51 21.67 -3.06
C LYS A 66 -16.47 21.71 -1.97
N CYS A 67 -16.48 22.77 -1.16
CA CYS A 67 -15.56 22.94 -0.04
C CYS A 67 -16.29 22.82 1.31
N ASP A 68 -15.60 22.25 2.29
CA ASP A 68 -16.01 22.20 3.69
C ASP A 68 -14.82 22.54 4.61
N GLU A 69 -14.96 22.27 5.90
CA GLU A 69 -13.91 22.50 6.89
C GLU A 69 -12.66 21.63 6.68
N ASN A 70 -12.81 20.47 6.01
CA ASN A 70 -11.77 19.48 5.80
C ASN A 70 -11.04 19.68 4.48
N GLY A 71 -11.66 20.34 3.50
CA GLY A 71 -11.04 20.47 2.19
C GLY A 71 -11.94 20.99 1.09
N CYS A 72 -11.46 20.84 -0.15
CA CYS A 72 -12.23 21.10 -1.37
C CYS A 72 -12.18 19.89 -2.28
N SER A 73 -13.31 19.58 -2.92
CA SER A 73 -13.42 18.55 -3.94
C SER A 73 -13.96 19.15 -5.24
N TYR A 74 -13.36 18.77 -6.35
CA TYR A 74 -13.78 19.16 -7.69
C TYR A 74 -14.18 17.89 -8.43
N HIS A 75 -15.38 17.91 -9.00
CA HIS A 75 -15.91 16.78 -9.75
C HIS A 75 -16.00 17.12 -11.23
N LYS A 76 -15.93 16.07 -12.03
CA LYS A 76 -16.08 16.14 -13.47
C LYS A 76 -16.73 14.87 -13.98
N ASP A 77 -17.80 15.00 -14.76
CA ASP A 77 -18.53 13.84 -15.30
C ASP A 77 -18.93 12.83 -14.19
N GLY A 78 -19.27 13.35 -13.00
CA GLY A 78 -19.63 12.53 -11.83
C GLY A 78 -18.47 11.92 -11.03
N ARG A 79 -17.21 12.07 -11.47
CA ARG A 79 -16.02 11.53 -10.78
C ARG A 79 -15.23 12.61 -10.03
N LEU A 80 -14.51 12.23 -8.98
CA LEU A 80 -13.56 13.12 -8.31
C LEU A 80 -12.38 13.40 -9.24
N ALA A 81 -12.15 14.67 -9.58
CA ALA A 81 -11.03 15.11 -10.40
C ALA A 81 -9.91 15.75 -9.56
N VAL A 82 -10.27 16.48 -8.50
CA VAL A 82 -9.31 17.10 -7.58
C VAL A 82 -9.83 17.00 -6.16
N PHE A 83 -8.93 16.72 -5.22
CA PHE A 83 -9.18 16.83 -3.79
C PHE A 83 -8.06 17.62 -3.14
N THR A 84 -8.41 18.56 -2.27
CA THR A 84 -7.46 19.29 -1.42
C THR A 84 -7.86 19.09 0.03
N ASP A 85 -6.98 18.51 0.83
CA ASP A 85 -7.14 18.30 2.26
C ASP A 85 -6.49 19.45 3.04
N LYS A 86 -7.29 20.17 3.82
CA LYS A 86 -6.81 21.28 4.64
C LYS A 86 -6.05 20.80 5.89
N GLY A 87 -6.42 19.64 6.42
CA GLY A 87 -5.83 18.98 7.58
C GLY A 87 -4.42 18.45 7.31
N THR A 88 -4.15 17.93 6.12
CA THR A 88 -2.80 17.44 5.74
C THR A 88 -2.04 18.43 4.85
N GLY A 89 -2.75 19.29 4.11
CA GLY A 89 -2.20 20.13 3.05
C GLY A 89 -2.02 19.39 1.73
N GLU A 90 -2.51 18.16 1.61
CA GLU A 90 -2.41 17.37 0.38
C GLU A 90 -3.36 17.92 -0.69
N THR A 91 -2.85 18.06 -1.91
CA THR A 91 -3.65 18.21 -3.13
C THR A 91 -3.42 17.01 -4.02
N SER A 92 -4.49 16.26 -4.29
CA SER A 92 -4.53 15.14 -5.22
C SER A 92 -5.31 15.54 -6.47
N ILE A 93 -4.74 15.35 -7.66
CA ILE A 93 -5.40 15.44 -8.96
C ILE A 93 -5.47 14.04 -9.54
N PHE A 94 -6.69 13.58 -9.83
CA PHE A 94 -7.00 12.23 -10.30
C PHE A 94 -7.13 12.23 -11.83
N PRO A 95 -6.42 11.35 -12.55
CA PRO A 95 -6.56 11.24 -13.99
C PRO A 95 -7.92 10.63 -14.35
N HIS A 96 -8.31 10.75 -15.62
CA HIS A 96 -9.36 9.92 -16.21
C HIS A 96 -8.64 8.76 -16.90
N VAL A 97 -8.47 7.64 -16.20
CA VAL A 97 -7.58 6.56 -16.63
C VAL A 97 -8.07 5.96 -17.95
N GLU A 98 -9.38 5.78 -18.13
CA GLU A 98 -9.99 5.26 -19.36
C GLU A 98 -9.78 6.17 -20.58
N ALA A 99 -9.53 7.47 -20.36
CA ALA A 99 -9.25 8.41 -21.45
C ALA A 99 -7.76 8.57 -21.76
N LEU A 100 -6.88 7.85 -21.05
CA LEU A 100 -5.46 7.80 -21.37
C LEU A 100 -5.25 6.94 -22.62
N TYR A 101 -4.23 7.29 -23.40
CA TYR A 101 -3.79 6.51 -24.55
C TYR A 101 -2.31 6.16 -24.37
N PRO A 102 -1.86 5.00 -24.87
CA PRO A 102 -0.49 4.58 -24.71
C PRO A 102 0.44 5.43 -25.58
N SER A 103 1.63 5.71 -25.06
CA SER A 103 2.70 6.36 -25.79
C SER A 103 3.39 5.38 -26.72
N ALA A 104 3.63 5.78 -27.97
CA ALA A 104 4.42 5.03 -28.94
C ALA A 104 5.95 5.17 -28.72
N LYS A 105 6.35 6.10 -27.84
CA LYS A 105 7.74 6.42 -27.49
C LYS A 105 7.86 6.62 -25.99
N ASP A 106 9.05 6.98 -25.51
CA ASP A 106 9.21 7.49 -24.15
C ASP A 106 8.31 8.71 -23.92
N ILE A 107 7.67 8.75 -22.74
CA ILE A 107 6.80 9.85 -22.34
C ILE A 107 7.66 11.10 -22.08
N PRO A 108 7.36 12.26 -22.71
CA PRO A 108 8.09 13.50 -22.48
C PRO A 108 7.90 14.03 -21.06
N LEU A 109 8.99 14.44 -20.41
CA LEU A 109 9.03 14.93 -19.01
C LEU A 109 9.61 16.35 -18.89
N ASP A 110 9.87 17.02 -20.01
CA ASP A 110 10.53 18.32 -20.11
C ASP A 110 9.75 19.43 -19.37
N GLN A 111 8.42 19.34 -19.35
CA GLN A 111 7.59 20.32 -18.64
C GLN A 111 7.77 20.29 -17.12
N MET A 112 8.40 19.26 -16.54
CA MET A 112 8.63 19.21 -15.10
C MET A 112 9.48 20.40 -14.61
N GLU A 113 10.45 20.86 -15.41
CA GLU A 113 11.32 21.97 -15.02
C GLU A 113 10.54 23.26 -14.75
N LYS A 114 9.43 23.49 -15.47
CA LYS A 114 8.51 24.62 -15.23
C LYS A 114 7.94 24.57 -13.81
N TYR A 115 7.45 23.40 -13.38
CA TYR A 115 6.84 23.25 -12.06
C TYR A 115 7.88 23.32 -10.94
N LEU A 116 9.07 22.74 -11.14
CA LEU A 116 10.15 22.76 -10.16
C LEU A 116 10.66 24.18 -9.87
N LYS A 117 10.65 25.07 -10.88
CA LYS A 117 11.03 26.48 -10.74
C LYS A 117 9.93 27.37 -10.15
N ASP A 118 8.70 26.89 -10.03
CA ASP A 118 7.59 27.68 -9.50
C ASP A 118 7.64 27.74 -7.97
N LYS A 119 8.08 28.89 -7.44
CA LYS A 119 8.19 29.14 -5.99
C LYS A 119 6.86 29.08 -5.24
N ARG A 120 5.72 29.03 -5.94
CA ARG A 120 4.40 28.84 -5.34
C ARG A 120 4.05 27.36 -5.16
N ILE A 121 4.73 26.46 -5.87
CA ILE A 121 4.62 25.00 -5.71
C ILE A 121 5.70 24.52 -4.74
N PHE A 122 6.93 25.02 -4.93
CA PHE A 122 8.10 24.73 -4.10
C PHE A 122 8.70 26.03 -3.57
N PRO A 123 8.21 26.54 -2.42
CA PRO A 123 8.76 27.73 -1.78
C PRO A 123 10.23 27.55 -1.42
N LEU A 124 10.88 28.64 -1.01
CA LEU A 124 12.26 28.59 -0.53
C LEU A 124 12.38 27.58 0.61
N ASP A 125 13.38 26.70 0.48
CA ASP A 125 13.58 25.50 1.27
C ASP A 125 15.07 25.33 1.53
N ASP A 126 15.47 24.97 2.75
CA ASP A 126 16.87 24.79 3.11
C ASP A 126 17.39 23.36 2.77
N THR A 127 16.51 22.49 2.27
CA THR A 127 16.89 21.16 1.77
C THR A 127 17.20 21.19 0.27
N ARG A 128 17.82 20.12 -0.23
CA ARG A 128 18.04 19.93 -1.66
C ARG A 128 16.84 19.20 -2.27
N ILE A 129 16.35 19.72 -3.39
CA ILE A 129 15.22 19.16 -4.13
C ILE A 129 15.69 18.69 -5.50
N GLN A 130 15.29 17.49 -5.91
CA GLN A 130 15.60 16.92 -7.22
C GLN A 130 14.36 16.24 -7.81
N ALA A 131 14.10 16.46 -9.10
CA ALA A 131 13.15 15.66 -9.84
C ALA A 131 13.82 14.35 -10.30
N LEU A 132 13.27 13.20 -9.89
CA LEU A 132 13.68 11.87 -10.31
C LEU A 132 12.61 11.25 -11.19
N LYS A 133 13.02 10.60 -12.28
CA LYS A 133 12.13 9.74 -13.05
C LYS A 133 11.72 8.55 -12.18
N GLY A 134 10.43 8.42 -11.93
CA GLY A 134 9.83 7.31 -11.19
C GLY A 134 9.36 6.19 -12.11
N ALA A 135 8.48 5.36 -11.57
CA ALA A 135 7.89 4.24 -12.29
C ALA A 135 6.98 4.70 -13.44
N THR A 136 6.74 3.78 -14.38
CA THR A 136 5.82 4.00 -15.51
C THR A 136 4.59 3.12 -15.35
N LEU A 137 3.40 3.71 -15.46
CA LEU A 137 2.14 3.00 -15.55
C LEU A 137 2.03 2.38 -16.95
N ALA A 138 2.00 1.05 -16.99
CA ALA A 138 1.66 0.29 -18.17
C ALA A 138 0.29 -0.36 -18.03
N GLY A 139 -0.26 -0.78 -19.16
CA GLY A 139 -1.48 -1.56 -19.21
C GLY A 139 -1.68 -2.30 -20.52
N ASN A 140 -2.49 -3.34 -20.50
CA ASN A 140 -2.98 -4.06 -21.66
C ASN A 140 -4.38 -4.60 -21.41
N LYS A 141 -5.02 -5.12 -22.46
CA LYS A 141 -6.37 -5.68 -22.39
C LYS A 141 -6.35 -7.12 -22.89
N ASN A 142 -7.20 -7.95 -22.30
CA ASN A 142 -7.58 -9.24 -22.87
C ASN A 142 -9.06 -9.17 -23.25
N GLN A 143 -9.33 -9.22 -24.55
CA GLN A 143 -10.68 -9.23 -25.09
C GLN A 143 -10.88 -10.53 -25.86
N SER A 144 -11.83 -11.34 -25.40
CA SER A 144 -12.19 -12.61 -26.05
C SER A 144 -10.96 -13.53 -26.27
N GLY A 145 -10.06 -13.61 -25.30
CA GLY A 145 -8.85 -14.44 -25.34
C GLY A 145 -7.67 -13.82 -26.09
N THR A 146 -7.84 -12.65 -26.70
CA THR A 146 -6.76 -11.92 -27.36
C THR A 146 -6.17 -10.87 -26.43
N VAL A 147 -4.91 -11.07 -26.04
CA VAL A 147 -4.17 -10.12 -25.19
C VAL A 147 -3.43 -9.10 -26.05
N THR A 148 -3.65 -7.81 -25.79
CA THR A 148 -2.92 -6.74 -26.48
C THR A 148 -1.50 -6.60 -25.93
N THR A 149 -0.59 -6.06 -26.74
CA THR A 149 0.73 -5.66 -26.26
C THR A 149 0.61 -4.59 -25.17
N PRO A 150 1.43 -4.66 -24.10
CA PRO A 150 1.54 -3.58 -23.11
C PRO A 150 1.87 -2.24 -23.74
N GLY A 151 1.15 -1.20 -23.31
CA GLY A 151 1.44 0.19 -23.65
C GLY A 151 1.75 1.01 -22.40
N ASN A 152 2.57 2.06 -22.55
CA ASN A 152 2.92 2.97 -21.45
C ASN A 152 1.98 4.17 -21.45
N TYR A 153 1.28 4.41 -20.35
CA TYR A 153 0.23 5.43 -20.27
C TYR A 153 0.65 6.65 -19.47
N LEU A 154 1.38 6.44 -18.37
CA LEU A 154 1.90 7.51 -17.52
C LEU A 154 3.33 7.24 -17.09
N THR A 155 4.16 8.27 -16.99
CA THR A 155 5.46 8.18 -16.30
C THR A 155 5.46 9.19 -15.17
N ASP A 156 5.81 8.72 -13.97
CA ASP A 156 5.84 9.56 -12.80
C ASP A 156 7.18 10.29 -12.67
N ILE A 157 7.13 11.53 -12.19
CA ILE A 157 8.26 12.22 -11.60
C ILE A 157 8.05 12.28 -10.10
N TRP A 158 9.03 11.78 -9.35
CA TRP A 158 9.11 11.99 -7.91
C TRP A 158 10.01 13.17 -7.60
N ILE A 159 9.50 14.12 -6.83
CA ILE A 159 10.30 15.18 -6.23
C ILE A 159 10.97 14.65 -4.96
N ASN A 160 12.20 14.17 -5.14
CA ASN A 160 13.04 13.72 -4.06
C ASN A 160 13.62 14.91 -3.30
N ARG A 161 13.72 14.76 -1.98
CA ARG A 161 14.17 15.78 -1.05
C ARG A 161 15.26 15.19 -0.16
N THR A 162 16.40 15.86 -0.08
CA THR A 162 17.58 15.38 0.64
C THR A 162 18.17 16.46 1.53
N ILE A 163 18.81 16.03 2.60
CA ILE A 163 19.50 16.91 3.55
C ILE A 163 21.00 16.66 3.44
N VAL A 164 21.73 17.72 3.13
CA VAL A 164 23.20 17.74 3.15
C VAL A 164 23.65 18.13 4.56
N TYR A 165 24.53 17.33 5.13
CA TYR A 165 25.14 17.56 6.44
C TYR A 165 26.66 17.38 6.32
N LYS A 166 27.40 17.57 7.44
CA LYS A 166 28.87 17.65 7.42
C LYS A 166 29.54 16.43 6.78
N ASP A 167 29.03 15.23 7.05
CA ASP A 167 29.65 13.96 6.65
C ASP A 167 28.93 13.27 5.49
N GLY A 168 27.91 13.90 4.88
CA GLY A 168 27.18 13.26 3.78
C GLY A 168 25.86 13.92 3.38
N GLU A 169 25.04 13.14 2.70
CA GLU A 169 23.70 13.48 2.27
C GLU A 169 22.77 12.31 2.61
N ALA A 170 21.59 12.60 3.14
CA ALA A 170 20.60 11.57 3.46
C ALA A 170 19.22 11.94 2.90
N PRO A 171 18.43 10.95 2.45
CA PRO A 171 17.09 11.18 1.94
C PRO A 171 16.11 11.53 3.06
N ILE A 172 15.02 12.19 2.69
CA ILE A 172 13.86 12.30 3.57
C ILE A 172 12.97 11.05 3.41
N CYS A 173 12.51 10.53 4.53
CA CYS A 173 11.66 9.35 4.65
C CYS A 173 10.36 9.70 5.41
N GLY A 174 9.36 8.83 5.35
CA GLY A 174 8.10 9.01 6.05
C GLY A 174 6.99 9.69 5.22
N PRO A 175 5.78 9.83 5.80
CA PRO A 175 4.57 10.18 5.06
C PRO A 175 4.35 11.69 4.85
N GLY A 176 5.24 12.54 5.38
CA GLY A 176 5.10 14.00 5.41
C GLY A 176 5.17 14.66 4.04
N THR A 177 6.25 15.42 3.79
CA THR A 177 6.42 16.19 2.57
C THR A 177 6.70 15.30 1.36
N LYS A 178 5.83 15.34 0.36
CA LYS A 178 5.96 14.61 -0.90
C LYS A 178 5.36 15.36 -2.07
N ALA A 179 5.92 15.16 -3.26
CA ALA A 179 5.31 15.62 -4.50
C ALA A 179 5.58 14.65 -5.65
N PHE A 180 4.51 14.31 -6.37
CA PHE A 180 4.50 13.39 -7.50
C PHE A 180 3.70 13.98 -8.66
N PHE A 181 4.24 13.90 -9.86
CA PHE A 181 3.60 14.37 -11.09
C PHE A 181 3.60 13.24 -12.12
N SER A 182 2.43 12.84 -12.59
CA SER A 182 2.29 11.82 -13.62
C SER A 182 2.09 12.47 -14.98
N PHE A 183 2.97 12.18 -15.93
CA PHE A 183 2.92 12.71 -17.30
C PHE A 183 2.31 11.69 -18.24
N GLY A 184 1.41 12.12 -19.13
CA GLY A 184 0.83 11.29 -20.17
C GLY A 184 1.60 11.37 -21.49
N ALA A 185 1.17 10.57 -22.47
CA ALA A 185 1.78 10.50 -23.80
C ALA A 185 1.85 11.83 -24.58
N ASP A 186 1.06 12.86 -24.21
CA ASP A 186 1.16 14.22 -24.75
C ASP A 186 2.21 15.11 -24.04
N GLY A 187 2.98 14.56 -23.10
CA GLY A 187 3.93 15.31 -22.29
C GLY A 187 3.27 16.26 -21.29
N LYS A 188 1.97 16.13 -21.04
CA LYS A 188 1.24 16.94 -20.05
C LYS A 188 1.04 16.16 -18.76
N VAL A 189 0.99 16.89 -17.65
CA VAL A 189 0.61 16.35 -16.34
C VAL A 189 -0.85 15.90 -16.38
N LYS A 190 -1.11 14.66 -15.98
CA LYS A 190 -2.44 14.05 -15.89
C LYS A 190 -2.89 13.79 -14.46
N ALA A 191 -1.93 13.60 -13.55
CA ALA A 191 -2.19 13.39 -12.14
C ALA A 191 -1.11 14.06 -11.29
N VAL A 192 -1.50 14.44 -10.07
CA VAL A 192 -0.59 15.04 -9.09
C VAL A 192 -0.95 14.54 -7.70
N SER A 193 0.07 14.32 -6.88
CA SER A 193 -0.08 14.23 -5.43
C SER A 193 0.94 15.17 -4.83
N HIS A 194 0.49 16.23 -4.16
CA HIS A 194 1.35 17.27 -3.64
C HIS A 194 0.97 17.57 -2.20
N ARG A 195 1.87 17.26 -1.27
CA ARG A 195 1.80 17.63 0.13
C ARG A 195 3.14 18.24 0.47
N TRP A 196 3.27 19.56 0.45
CA TRP A 196 4.56 20.20 0.64
C TRP A 196 4.58 21.16 1.81
N ARG A 197 5.65 21.12 2.59
CA ARG A 197 5.95 22.09 3.65
C ARG A 197 7.40 22.53 3.52
N PRO A 198 7.67 23.83 3.28
CA PRO A 198 9.04 24.29 3.19
C PRO A 198 9.73 24.05 4.52
N ALA A 199 10.95 23.53 4.52
CA ALA A 199 11.68 23.35 5.78
C ALA A 199 12.85 24.32 5.89
N ARG A 200 13.07 24.76 7.12
CA ARG A 200 14.14 25.68 7.49
C ARG A 200 15.00 25.06 8.56
N GLN A 201 16.31 25.20 8.42
CA GLN A 201 17.22 24.68 9.43
C GLN A 201 16.89 25.33 10.78
N HIS A 202 16.67 24.47 11.79
CA HIS A 202 16.31 24.89 13.12
C HIS A 202 17.53 25.46 13.86
N LYS A 203 17.31 26.49 14.69
CA LYS A 203 18.40 27.23 15.39
C LYS A 203 19.16 26.36 16.40
N GLU A 204 18.47 25.43 17.03
CA GLU A 204 19.10 24.35 17.80
C GLU A 204 19.51 23.28 16.81
N SER A 205 20.74 23.42 16.31
CA SER A 205 21.15 22.92 15.00
C SER A 205 21.70 21.50 15.01
N SER A 206 21.71 20.81 16.16
CA SER A 206 22.22 19.45 16.22
C SER A 206 21.95 18.71 17.52
N PHE A 207 21.60 17.44 17.39
CA PHE A 207 21.58 16.51 18.52
C PHE A 207 22.78 15.58 18.52
N ASN A 208 23.13 15.11 19.72
CA ASN A 208 24.06 14.00 19.88
C ASN A 208 23.39 12.72 19.38
N PRO A 209 24.07 11.97 18.49
CA PRO A 209 23.57 10.70 18.02
C PRO A 209 23.39 9.68 19.14
N VAL A 210 22.43 8.77 18.98
CA VAL A 210 22.28 7.58 19.84
C VAL A 210 23.48 6.65 19.69
N SER A 211 23.83 5.90 20.74
CA SER A 211 24.91 4.92 20.65
C SER A 211 24.49 3.71 19.82
N LEU A 212 25.46 3.03 19.21
CA LEU A 212 25.20 1.80 18.43
C LEU A 212 24.48 0.71 19.25
N SER A 213 24.83 0.59 20.54
CA SER A 213 24.14 -0.34 21.46
C SER A 213 22.67 0.02 21.64
N SER A 214 22.34 1.31 21.80
CA SER A 214 20.95 1.75 21.92
C SER A 214 20.14 1.53 20.65
N VAL A 215 20.78 1.63 19.47
CA VAL A 215 20.13 1.29 18.19
C VAL A 215 19.78 -0.19 18.16
N HIS A 216 20.74 -1.06 18.44
CA HIS A 216 20.54 -2.51 18.49
C HIS A 216 19.41 -2.90 19.46
N ASP A 217 19.46 -2.40 20.69
CA ASP A 217 18.46 -2.70 21.72
C ASP A 217 17.07 -2.19 21.32
N SER A 218 16.99 -1.05 20.62
CA SER A 218 15.73 -0.52 20.12
C SER A 218 15.14 -1.38 18.99
N ILE A 219 15.95 -1.87 18.04
CA ILE A 219 15.48 -2.77 16.99
C ILE A 219 14.95 -4.07 17.61
N LEU A 220 15.74 -4.66 18.52
CA LEU A 220 15.35 -5.87 19.23
C LEU A 220 14.06 -5.69 20.01
N HIS A 221 13.91 -4.55 20.70
CA HIS A 221 12.69 -4.22 21.43
C HIS A 221 11.48 -4.08 20.49
N GLN A 222 11.61 -3.38 19.36
CA GLN A 222 10.55 -3.22 18.37
C GLN A 222 10.09 -4.59 17.82
N LEU A 223 11.03 -5.43 17.38
CA LEU A 223 10.74 -6.77 16.84
C LEU A 223 10.10 -7.68 17.90
N THR A 224 10.64 -7.71 19.11
CA THR A 224 10.09 -8.52 20.21
C THR A 224 8.69 -8.08 20.60
N ALA A 225 8.45 -6.76 20.67
CA ALA A 225 7.13 -6.22 20.96
C ALA A 225 6.10 -6.61 19.88
N ALA A 226 6.54 -6.76 18.63
CA ALA A 226 5.71 -7.20 17.51
C ALA A 226 5.53 -8.73 17.46
N ASN A 227 5.99 -9.46 18.48
CA ASN A 227 6.03 -10.93 18.51
C ASN A 227 6.85 -11.56 17.37
N VAL A 228 7.78 -10.81 16.77
CA VAL A 228 8.72 -11.34 15.79
C VAL A 228 9.83 -12.06 16.53
N THR A 229 9.85 -13.39 16.41
CA THR A 229 10.82 -14.25 17.12
C THR A 229 11.95 -14.73 16.23
N ASN A 230 11.80 -14.66 14.90
CA ASN A 230 12.81 -15.10 13.95
C ASN A 230 12.93 -14.06 12.83
N ALA A 231 14.02 -13.32 12.79
CA ALA A 231 14.27 -12.29 11.79
C ALA A 231 15.76 -12.08 11.59
N THR A 232 16.15 -11.68 10.39
CA THR A 232 17.50 -11.20 10.08
C THR A 232 17.44 -9.71 9.78
N VAL A 233 18.04 -8.88 10.62
CA VAL A 233 18.15 -7.44 10.36
C VAL A 233 19.21 -7.23 9.29
N GLY A 234 18.82 -6.81 8.09
CA GLY A 234 19.70 -6.77 6.92
C GLY A 234 20.32 -5.41 6.64
N HIS A 235 19.65 -4.32 7.02
CA HIS A 235 20.07 -2.97 6.67
C HIS A 235 19.67 -1.97 7.74
N VAL A 236 20.55 -1.01 8.00
CA VAL A 236 20.28 0.19 8.80
C VAL A 236 20.90 1.38 8.08
N ASP A 237 20.09 2.38 7.74
CA ASP A 237 20.54 3.60 7.07
C ASP A 237 20.02 4.87 7.72
N LEU A 238 20.78 5.96 7.57
CA LEU A 238 20.33 7.28 8.01
C LEU A 238 19.34 7.84 6.98
N CYS A 239 18.16 8.22 7.45
CA CYS A 239 17.23 9.08 6.73
C CYS A 239 16.76 10.22 7.62
N TYR A 240 16.09 11.20 7.02
CA TYR A 240 15.46 12.29 7.75
C TYR A 240 13.95 12.09 7.75
N TYR A 241 13.41 11.68 8.89
CA TYR A 241 11.99 11.35 9.03
C TYR A 241 11.13 12.61 9.06
N ASP A 242 10.21 12.70 8.10
CA ASP A 242 9.16 13.71 8.01
C ASP A 242 7.81 13.05 8.33
N SER A 243 7.31 13.27 9.54
CA SER A 243 5.98 12.83 9.98
C SER A 243 4.84 13.61 9.33
N GLY A 244 5.16 14.78 8.75
CA GLY A 244 4.22 15.80 8.29
C GLY A 244 3.76 16.77 9.39
N ASN A 245 4.28 16.64 10.62
CA ASN A 245 3.93 17.50 11.77
C ASN A 245 4.78 18.78 11.80
N ALA A 246 5.64 19.00 12.79
CA ALA A 246 6.40 20.24 12.97
C ALA A 246 7.85 20.14 12.49
N PHE A 247 8.43 18.94 12.37
CA PHE A 247 9.86 18.78 12.11
C PHE A 247 10.18 17.70 11.05
N ILE A 248 11.34 17.90 10.42
CA ILE A 248 12.12 16.86 9.74
C ILE A 248 13.35 16.61 10.61
N GLN A 249 13.53 15.36 11.04
CA GLN A 249 14.53 14.98 12.04
C GLN A 249 15.32 13.74 11.64
N PRO A 250 16.58 13.59 12.08
CA PRO A 250 17.38 12.43 11.72
C PRO A 250 16.82 11.16 12.38
N ALA A 251 16.70 10.09 11.60
CA ALA A 251 16.23 8.79 12.02
C ALA A 251 17.08 7.70 11.37
N LEU A 252 17.22 6.57 12.06
CA LEU A 252 17.77 5.35 11.50
C LEU A 252 16.60 4.49 11.01
N ARG A 253 16.52 4.28 9.72
CA ARG A 253 15.62 3.31 9.12
C ARG A 253 16.31 1.96 9.14
N TRP A 254 15.59 0.94 9.55
CA TRP A 254 16.09 -0.43 9.56
C TRP A 254 15.14 -1.35 8.80
N THR A 255 15.68 -2.40 8.19
CA THR A 255 14.90 -3.44 7.53
C THR A 255 15.28 -4.82 8.04
N ALA A 256 14.30 -5.68 8.26
CA ALA A 256 14.51 -7.07 8.63
C ALA A 256 13.75 -8.01 7.69
N VAL A 257 14.32 -9.19 7.48
CA VAL A 257 13.67 -10.27 6.73
C VAL A 257 13.24 -11.35 7.72
N VAL A 258 11.95 -11.65 7.75
CA VAL A 258 11.38 -12.78 8.49
C VAL A 258 11.28 -13.96 7.52
N PRO A 259 11.99 -15.07 7.79
CA PRO A 259 11.86 -16.25 6.97
C PRO A 259 10.46 -16.84 7.14
N VAL A 260 9.84 -17.21 6.03
CA VAL A 260 8.54 -17.89 6.00
C VAL A 260 8.71 -19.36 5.62
N GLN A 261 7.77 -20.19 6.01
CA GLN A 261 7.75 -21.61 5.65
C GLN A 261 7.18 -21.83 4.23
N ASP A 262 7.52 -22.96 3.62
CA ASP A 262 6.82 -23.57 2.47
C ASP A 262 6.58 -22.69 1.23
N GLY A 263 7.64 -22.07 0.71
CA GLY A 263 7.63 -21.45 -0.63
C GLY A 263 6.89 -20.12 -0.72
N ALA A 264 6.33 -19.62 0.38
CA ALA A 264 5.90 -18.23 0.48
C ALA A 264 7.12 -17.28 0.34
N THR A 265 6.86 -16.08 -0.15
CA THR A 265 7.91 -15.07 -0.30
C THR A 265 8.32 -14.50 1.07
N PRO A 266 9.63 -14.34 1.38
CA PRO A 266 10.08 -13.81 2.65
C PRO A 266 9.42 -12.49 3.01
N GLU A 267 9.15 -12.30 4.29
CA GLU A 267 8.50 -11.09 4.75
C GLU A 267 9.54 -10.03 5.10
N ASN A 268 9.33 -8.84 4.55
CA ASN A 268 10.23 -7.73 4.72
C ASN A 268 9.59 -6.71 5.67
N ILE A 269 10.18 -6.49 6.85
CA ILE A 269 9.73 -5.51 7.85
C ILE A 269 10.60 -4.27 7.73
N VAL A 270 9.98 -3.10 7.84
CA VAL A 270 10.68 -1.80 7.94
C VAL A 270 10.29 -1.10 9.23
N GLY A 271 11.28 -0.49 9.90
CA GLY A 271 11.06 0.28 11.11
C GLY A 271 11.99 1.48 11.21
N TYR A 272 11.73 2.31 12.23
CA TYR A 272 12.43 3.57 12.45
C TYR A 272 12.86 3.72 13.90
N ILE A 273 14.05 4.28 14.10
CA ILE A 273 14.58 4.68 15.41
C ILE A 273 15.03 6.13 15.31
N ALA A 274 14.74 6.94 16.32
CA ALA A 274 15.25 8.29 16.36
C ALA A 274 16.79 8.26 16.43
N ALA A 275 17.46 8.99 15.53
CA ALA A 275 18.91 9.06 15.57
C ALA A 275 19.42 9.98 16.69
N ALA A 276 18.53 10.81 17.27
CA ALA A 276 18.82 11.74 18.35
C ALA A 276 18.32 11.19 19.70
N LEU A 277 19.06 11.47 20.79
CA LEU A 277 18.65 11.11 22.16
C LEU A 277 17.34 11.77 22.61
N GLN A 278 17.06 12.97 22.11
CA GLN A 278 15.87 13.76 22.43
C GLN A 278 15.26 14.28 21.12
N PRO A 279 14.63 13.40 20.33
CA PRO A 279 14.05 13.83 19.07
C PRO A 279 12.89 14.82 19.34
N PRO A 280 12.73 15.89 18.55
CA PRO A 280 11.61 16.81 18.72
C PRO A 280 10.25 16.14 18.49
N GLU A 281 10.20 15.02 17.76
CA GLU A 281 9.00 14.23 17.54
C GLU A 281 9.26 12.73 17.68
N LEU A 282 8.21 11.96 17.97
CA LEU A 282 8.30 10.50 17.93
C LEU A 282 8.40 10.01 16.48
N VAL A 283 9.31 9.06 16.25
CA VAL A 283 9.30 8.23 15.04
C VAL A 283 8.35 7.06 15.24
N PRO A 284 7.75 6.50 14.17
CA PRO A 284 6.82 5.38 14.28
C PRO A 284 7.53 4.16 14.85
N ASN A 285 6.81 3.43 15.70
CA ASN A 285 7.17 2.09 16.13
C ASN A 285 6.40 1.09 15.26
N ILE A 286 7.00 -0.07 14.97
CA ILE A 286 6.33 -1.16 14.25
C ILE A 286 5.17 -1.74 15.05
N THR A 287 5.18 -1.59 16.38
CA THR A 287 4.05 -1.88 17.24
C THR A 287 3.31 -0.60 17.59
N ILE A 288 2.08 -0.47 17.12
CA ILE A 288 1.18 0.56 17.60
C ILE A 288 0.11 -0.13 18.43
N ALA A 289 -0.17 0.40 19.63
CA ALA A 289 -1.13 -0.17 20.56
C ALA A 289 -2.54 -0.21 19.92
N SER A 290 -2.96 -1.40 19.50
CA SER A 290 -4.31 -1.70 19.06
C SER A 290 -5.21 -1.77 20.30
N ASP A 291 -5.81 -0.64 20.67
CA ASP A 291 -6.85 -0.58 21.71
C ASP A 291 -8.20 -1.14 21.20
N LEU A 292 -8.16 -2.02 20.19
CA LEU A 292 -9.31 -2.62 19.52
C LEU A 292 -9.34 -4.11 19.84
N THR A 293 -10.18 -4.50 20.79
CA THR A 293 -10.47 -5.90 21.05
C THR A 293 -11.24 -6.50 19.88
N LEU A 294 -10.71 -7.59 19.32
CA LEU A 294 -11.40 -8.40 18.31
C LEU A 294 -12.79 -8.81 18.79
N THR A 295 -13.78 -8.71 17.92
CA THR A 295 -14.98 -9.53 18.07
C THR A 295 -14.56 -10.98 17.83
N SER A 296 -14.80 -11.85 18.80
CA SER A 296 -14.64 -13.30 18.65
C SER A 296 -15.21 -13.77 17.31
N SER A 297 -14.52 -14.70 16.61
CA SER A 297 -15.05 -15.36 15.41
C SER A 297 -16.55 -15.64 15.60
N PRO A 298 -17.42 -15.25 14.66
CA PRO A 298 -18.83 -15.49 14.81
C PRO A 298 -19.04 -16.98 14.96
N ASN A 299 -19.75 -17.35 16.01
CA ASN A 299 -20.64 -18.49 15.92
C ASN A 299 -21.52 -18.20 14.69
N ASN A 300 -21.72 -19.15 13.78
CA ASN A 300 -22.38 -19.02 12.46
C ASN A 300 -23.75 -18.28 12.39
N ASN A 301 -24.25 -17.69 13.48
CA ASN A 301 -25.59 -17.13 13.62
C ASN A 301 -25.67 -15.66 14.06
N SER A 302 -24.56 -14.92 14.24
CA SER A 302 -24.64 -13.52 14.69
C SER A 302 -24.06 -12.53 13.67
N ILE A 303 -24.94 -12.00 12.82
CA ILE A 303 -24.68 -10.80 12.00
C ILE A 303 -24.53 -9.62 12.97
N PRO A 304 -23.42 -8.85 12.95
CA PRO A 304 -23.29 -7.65 13.77
C PRO A 304 -24.36 -6.63 13.40
N THR A 305 -25.23 -6.29 14.35
CA THR A 305 -26.20 -5.18 14.19
C THR A 305 -25.45 -3.87 14.38
N GLY A 306 -24.77 -3.40 13.32
CA GLY A 306 -24.27 -2.04 13.24
C GLY A 306 -25.43 -1.04 13.24
N ALA A 307 -25.20 0.15 13.82
CA ALA A 307 -26.18 1.24 13.83
C ALA A 307 -26.69 1.52 12.41
N GLU A 308 -28.01 1.67 12.25
CA GLU A 308 -28.62 1.97 10.96
C GLU A 308 -28.01 3.27 10.39
N PRO A 309 -27.52 3.25 9.13
CA PRO A 309 -27.06 4.47 8.49
C PRO A 309 -28.21 5.45 8.34
N SER A 310 -27.93 6.74 8.50
CA SER A 310 -28.94 7.77 8.22
C SER A 310 -29.50 7.57 6.80
N LYS A 311 -30.82 7.66 6.64
CA LYS A 311 -31.60 7.32 5.41
C LYS A 311 -31.15 8.00 4.10
N ARG A 312 -30.09 8.80 4.08
CA ARG A 312 -29.60 9.56 2.92
C ARG A 312 -28.27 9.07 2.34
N GLN A 313 -27.49 8.24 3.03
CA GLN A 313 -26.20 7.75 2.52
C GLN A 313 -26.30 6.32 2.00
N ARG A 314 -25.68 6.03 0.86
CA ARG A 314 -25.53 4.65 0.35
C ARG A 314 -24.69 3.86 1.38
N SER A 315 -25.13 2.66 1.74
CA SER A 315 -24.37 1.78 2.63
C SER A 315 -23.40 0.92 1.81
N VAL A 316 -22.16 0.79 2.28
CA VAL A 316 -21.12 -0.06 1.68
C VAL A 316 -20.61 -1.01 2.75
N LYS A 317 -20.80 -2.33 2.53
CA LYS A 317 -20.33 -3.38 3.42
C LYS A 317 -18.86 -3.66 3.18
N VAL A 318 -18.06 -3.62 4.25
CA VAL A 318 -16.63 -3.92 4.22
C VAL A 318 -16.37 -5.24 4.95
N GLY A 319 -15.56 -6.11 4.35
CA GLY A 319 -15.02 -7.31 4.96
C GLY A 319 -13.50 -7.24 5.09
N LEU A 320 -12.99 -7.58 6.26
CA LEU A 320 -11.57 -7.57 6.60
C LEU A 320 -11.11 -8.99 6.90
N TYR A 321 -10.05 -9.45 6.21
CA TYR A 321 -9.54 -10.81 6.27
C TYR A 321 -8.00 -10.84 6.44
N PRO A 322 -7.47 -10.47 7.62
CA PRO A 322 -6.05 -10.65 7.92
C PRO A 322 -5.69 -12.14 8.08
N MET A 323 -4.46 -12.50 7.69
CA MET A 323 -3.92 -13.85 7.84
C MET A 323 -3.72 -14.23 9.31
N LYS A 324 -3.95 -15.50 9.63
CA LYS A 324 -3.83 -16.04 10.99
C LYS A 324 -2.49 -16.76 11.22
N ASN A 325 -2.11 -16.86 12.50
CA ASN A 325 -1.02 -17.69 13.05
C ASN A 325 0.39 -17.35 12.53
N ASP A 326 0.52 -16.26 11.78
CA ASP A 326 1.79 -15.73 11.33
C ASP A 326 2.49 -14.96 12.46
N GLY A 327 3.82 -14.93 12.44
CA GLY A 327 4.62 -14.15 13.38
C GLY A 327 4.26 -12.67 13.39
N ASN A 328 3.67 -12.17 12.29
CA ASN A 328 3.24 -10.79 12.09
C ASN A 328 1.71 -10.62 12.04
N SER A 329 0.93 -11.58 12.55
CA SER A 329 -0.55 -11.52 12.52
C SER A 329 -1.10 -10.21 13.10
N GLN A 330 -0.47 -9.67 14.14
CA GLN A 330 -0.88 -8.40 14.75
C GLN A 330 -0.72 -7.22 13.78
N ILE A 331 0.37 -7.19 13.00
CA ILE A 331 0.59 -6.11 12.03
C ILE A 331 -0.47 -6.17 10.92
N TYR A 332 -0.81 -7.37 10.45
CA TYR A 332 -1.88 -7.54 9.47
C TYR A 332 -3.24 -7.10 10.00
N GLU A 333 -3.54 -7.39 11.26
CA GLU A 333 -4.76 -6.94 11.94
C GLU A 333 -4.83 -5.41 12.03
N ASP A 334 -3.76 -4.78 12.52
CA ASP A 334 -3.68 -3.33 12.64
C ASP A 334 -3.90 -2.65 11.28
N ASP A 335 -3.28 -3.16 10.22
CA ASP A 335 -3.40 -2.63 8.87
C ASP A 335 -4.82 -2.67 8.31
N VAL A 336 -5.56 -3.76 8.55
CA VAL A 336 -6.96 -3.85 8.11
C VAL A 336 -7.88 -2.94 8.92
N HIS A 337 -7.57 -2.70 10.20
CA HIS A 337 -8.33 -1.77 11.04
C HIS A 337 -8.02 -0.31 10.66
N TYR A 338 -6.78 0.03 10.34
CA TYR A 338 -6.45 1.36 9.80
C TYR A 338 -7.19 1.67 8.51
N PHE A 339 -7.27 0.68 7.60
CA PHE A 339 -8.04 0.77 6.38
C PHE A 339 -9.51 1.11 6.68
N TYR A 340 -10.17 0.33 7.55
CA TYR A 340 -11.57 0.58 7.89
C TYR A 340 -11.78 1.92 8.61
N ASN A 341 -10.92 2.28 9.56
CA ASN A 341 -11.02 3.52 10.33
C ASN A 341 -10.89 4.77 9.45
N ALA A 342 -10.16 4.68 8.34
CA ALA A 342 -10.15 5.73 7.31
C ALA A 342 -11.43 5.77 6.49
N LEU A 343 -11.93 4.61 6.03
CA LEU A 343 -13.21 4.53 5.30
C LEU A 343 -14.40 5.05 6.13
N ALA A 344 -14.44 4.71 7.42
CA ALA A 344 -15.51 5.11 8.34
C ALA A 344 -15.63 6.63 8.52
N LYS A 345 -14.60 7.40 8.15
CA LYS A 345 -14.62 8.88 8.14
C LYS A 345 -15.26 9.47 6.88
N SER A 346 -15.67 8.63 5.93
CA SER A 346 -16.31 9.09 4.69
C SER A 346 -17.60 9.85 4.97
N LYS A 347 -17.79 10.95 4.24
CA LYS A 347 -19.07 11.66 4.16
C LYS A 347 -19.93 11.22 2.95
N LEU A 348 -19.37 10.42 2.05
CA LEU A 348 -20.01 10.02 0.80
C LEU A 348 -20.91 8.79 0.96
N ALA A 349 -20.47 7.84 1.78
CA ALA A 349 -21.20 6.61 2.05
C ALA A 349 -21.03 6.20 3.51
N ALA A 350 -22.01 5.46 4.00
CA ALA A 350 -21.93 4.81 5.28
C ALA A 350 -21.24 3.46 5.12
N PHE A 351 -19.93 3.45 5.32
CA PHE A 351 -19.15 2.20 5.37
C PHE A 351 -19.45 1.46 6.66
N SER A 352 -19.82 0.19 6.55
CA SER A 352 -20.05 -0.69 7.69
C SER A 352 -19.05 -1.84 7.69
N ARG A 353 -18.35 -2.03 8.82
CA ARG A 353 -17.52 -3.23 9.04
C ARG A 353 -18.45 -4.41 9.28
N SER A 354 -18.86 -5.03 8.17
CA SER A 354 -19.82 -6.13 8.17
C SER A 354 -19.17 -7.47 8.50
N GLN A 355 -17.88 -7.61 8.22
CA GLN A 355 -17.07 -8.80 8.53
C GLN A 355 -15.67 -8.39 8.97
N ASP A 356 -15.13 -9.10 9.96
CA ASP A 356 -13.80 -8.90 10.54
C ASP A 356 -13.34 -10.26 11.07
N TYR A 357 -12.71 -11.05 10.21
CA TYR A 357 -12.37 -12.45 10.47
C TYR A 357 -10.92 -12.73 10.15
N TRP A 358 -10.29 -13.59 10.94
CA TRP A 358 -9.07 -14.26 10.49
C TRP A 358 -9.37 -15.01 9.20
N GLY A 359 -8.73 -14.59 8.12
CA GLY A 359 -8.94 -15.14 6.79
C GLY A 359 -8.75 -16.66 6.81
N LYS A 360 -9.66 -17.39 6.16
CA LYS A 360 -9.56 -18.84 5.97
C LYS A 360 -9.93 -19.23 4.56
N THR A 361 -9.27 -20.26 4.03
CA THR A 361 -9.52 -20.78 2.67
C THR A 361 -11.01 -20.95 2.33
N PHE A 362 -11.82 -21.54 3.24
CA PHE A 362 -13.24 -21.78 2.99
C PHE A 362 -14.06 -20.51 2.75
N GLU A 363 -13.61 -19.35 3.23
CA GLU A 363 -14.28 -18.05 3.06
C GLU A 363 -14.16 -17.53 1.63
N TYR A 364 -13.18 -18.05 0.87
CA TYR A 364 -12.93 -17.71 -0.53
C TYR A 364 -13.45 -18.79 -1.48
N VAL A 365 -13.51 -20.05 -1.04
CA VAL A 365 -13.89 -21.18 -1.89
C VAL A 365 -15.28 -21.72 -1.58
N SER A 366 -15.46 -22.50 -0.50
CA SER A 366 -16.66 -23.31 -0.29
C SER A 366 -17.85 -22.53 0.29
N ASN A 367 -17.60 -21.50 1.10
CA ASN A 367 -18.65 -20.69 1.74
C ASN A 367 -18.62 -19.23 1.27
N LYS A 368 -18.02 -18.93 0.12
CA LYS A 368 -17.78 -17.55 -0.32
C LYS A 368 -19.00 -16.62 -0.29
N GLU A 369 -20.20 -17.14 -0.55
CA GLU A 369 -21.46 -16.37 -0.51
C GLU A 369 -21.86 -15.86 0.87
N GLN A 370 -21.33 -16.46 1.94
CA GLN A 370 -21.54 -16.02 3.32
C GLN A 370 -20.43 -15.09 3.82
N PHE A 371 -19.30 -15.04 3.10
CA PHE A 371 -18.10 -14.35 3.52
C PHE A 371 -17.68 -13.29 2.48
N VAL A 372 -16.58 -13.54 1.76
CA VAL A 372 -15.95 -12.57 0.86
C VAL A 372 -16.90 -12.09 -0.22
N ASN A 373 -17.79 -12.95 -0.73
CA ASN A 373 -18.77 -12.55 -1.74
C ASN A 373 -20.00 -11.84 -1.15
N SER A 374 -20.17 -11.76 0.16
CA SER A 374 -21.36 -11.15 0.80
C SER A 374 -21.19 -9.66 1.13
N VAL A 375 -19.96 -9.15 1.06
CA VAL A 375 -19.60 -7.75 1.30
C VAL A 375 -19.46 -7.01 -0.02
N ASN A 376 -19.32 -5.68 0.00
CA ASN A 376 -19.11 -4.88 -1.22
C ASN A 376 -17.64 -4.63 -1.52
N VAL A 377 -16.84 -4.45 -0.46
CA VAL A 377 -15.39 -4.26 -0.51
C VAL A 377 -14.75 -5.27 0.44
N ALA A 378 -13.83 -6.10 -0.07
CA ALA A 378 -13.05 -7.04 0.73
C ALA A 378 -11.57 -6.63 0.75
N LEU A 379 -10.93 -6.72 1.92
CA LEU A 379 -9.48 -6.57 2.09
C LEU A 379 -8.90 -7.86 2.66
N THR A 380 -8.04 -8.51 1.88
CA THR A 380 -7.24 -9.67 2.28
C THR A 380 -5.80 -9.22 2.51
N ARG A 381 -5.22 -9.55 3.67
CA ARG A 381 -3.81 -9.26 4.02
C ARG A 381 -3.10 -10.55 4.43
N GLY A 382 -1.87 -10.74 3.98
CA GLY A 382 -1.05 -11.91 4.31
C GLY A 382 0.10 -12.13 3.33
N HIS A 383 0.55 -13.37 3.25
CA HIS A 383 1.54 -13.82 2.29
C HIS A 383 0.91 -14.16 0.94
N GLY A 384 1.72 -14.11 -0.11
CA GLY A 384 1.29 -14.49 -1.44
C GLY A 384 2.44 -14.88 -2.33
N SER A 385 2.05 -15.45 -3.46
CA SER A 385 2.88 -15.77 -4.61
C SER A 385 2.01 -15.57 -5.87
N GLU A 386 2.58 -15.81 -7.04
CA GLU A 386 1.87 -15.70 -8.32
C GLU A 386 0.52 -16.43 -8.29
N HIS A 387 -0.57 -15.66 -8.43
CA HIS A 387 -1.96 -16.14 -8.41
C HIS A 387 -2.37 -16.97 -7.17
N THR A 388 -1.63 -16.86 -6.06
CA THR A 388 -1.93 -17.55 -4.81
C THR A 388 -1.73 -16.62 -3.62
N PHE A 389 -2.59 -16.73 -2.61
CA PHE A 389 -2.36 -16.11 -1.32
C PHE A 389 -2.62 -17.09 -0.18
N TYR A 390 -2.00 -16.84 0.97
CA TYR A 390 -2.07 -17.71 2.12
C TYR A 390 -2.90 -17.07 3.23
N THR A 391 -3.75 -17.86 3.87
CA THR A 391 -4.69 -17.43 4.91
C THR A 391 -4.28 -17.93 6.31
N ASP A 392 -3.43 -18.95 6.37
CA ASP A 392 -2.84 -19.51 7.59
C ASP A 392 -1.36 -19.86 7.33
N SER A 393 -0.45 -19.33 8.14
CA SER A 393 0.99 -19.57 7.99
C SER A 393 1.45 -20.94 8.54
N LEU A 394 0.68 -21.55 9.45
CA LEU A 394 1.01 -22.85 10.05
C LEU A 394 0.50 -24.04 9.23
N ASP A 395 -0.40 -23.78 8.29
CA ASP A 395 -0.89 -24.79 7.36
C ASP A 395 -0.95 -24.21 5.94
N PRO A 396 0.20 -23.95 5.31
CA PRO A 396 0.24 -23.42 3.95
C PRO A 396 -0.38 -24.38 2.93
N SER A 397 -0.45 -25.68 3.23
CA SER A 397 -1.05 -26.68 2.35
C SER A 397 -2.58 -26.61 2.27
N SER A 398 -3.26 -26.30 3.38
CA SER A 398 -4.72 -26.13 3.40
C SER A 398 -5.16 -24.66 3.48
N GLY A 399 -4.25 -23.77 3.88
CA GLY A 399 -4.41 -22.33 4.01
C GLY A 399 -4.16 -21.54 2.72
N ALA A 400 -3.69 -22.18 1.66
CA ALA A 400 -3.51 -21.56 0.35
C ALA A 400 -4.83 -21.40 -0.41
N VAL A 401 -5.04 -20.21 -0.96
CA VAL A 401 -6.07 -19.92 -1.96
C VAL A 401 -5.35 -19.57 -3.26
N THR A 402 -5.20 -20.57 -4.13
CA THR A 402 -4.89 -20.33 -5.54
C THR A 402 -6.14 -19.77 -6.22
N LEU A 403 -5.99 -18.78 -7.09
CA LEU A 403 -7.15 -18.18 -7.75
C LEU A 403 -7.98 -19.22 -8.52
N ASP A 404 -7.34 -20.25 -9.09
CA ASP A 404 -8.00 -21.38 -9.78
C ASP A 404 -8.86 -22.27 -8.87
N SER A 405 -8.66 -22.22 -7.55
CA SER A 405 -9.49 -22.98 -6.60
C SER A 405 -10.82 -22.27 -6.26
N ILE A 406 -10.96 -20.99 -6.63
CA ILE A 406 -12.21 -20.25 -6.50
C ILE A 406 -13.25 -20.89 -7.44
N PRO A 407 -14.46 -21.23 -6.94
CA PRO A 407 -15.49 -21.85 -7.77
C PRO A 407 -15.78 -21.03 -9.02
N SER A 408 -16.03 -21.72 -10.13
CA SER A 408 -16.24 -21.08 -11.44
C SER A 408 -17.42 -20.12 -11.49
N SER A 409 -18.31 -20.12 -10.49
CA SER A 409 -19.35 -19.11 -10.31
C SER A 409 -18.78 -17.71 -10.06
N GLY A 410 -17.54 -17.60 -9.58
CA GLY A 410 -16.82 -16.33 -9.41
C GLY A 410 -17.30 -15.50 -8.24
N PHE A 411 -16.93 -14.23 -8.22
CA PHE A 411 -17.37 -13.23 -7.26
C PHE A 411 -18.17 -12.12 -7.93
N GLY A 412 -19.05 -11.53 -7.13
CA GLY A 412 -19.87 -10.38 -7.45
C GLY A 412 -21.36 -10.68 -7.55
N PRO A 413 -22.17 -9.66 -7.86
CA PRO A 413 -23.62 -9.81 -7.96
C PRO A 413 -24.09 -10.84 -8.99
N GLY A 414 -23.32 -11.05 -10.06
CA GLY A 414 -23.59 -12.10 -11.07
C GLY A 414 -23.35 -13.51 -10.54
N ALA A 415 -22.57 -13.67 -9.47
CA ALA A 415 -22.33 -14.93 -8.77
C ALA A 415 -23.33 -15.20 -7.63
N GLY A 416 -24.28 -14.29 -7.39
CA GLY A 416 -25.23 -14.37 -6.26
C GLY A 416 -24.76 -13.61 -4.99
N GLY A 417 -23.63 -12.91 -5.06
CA GLY A 417 -23.08 -12.13 -3.96
C GLY A 417 -23.29 -10.62 -4.09
N SER A 418 -22.35 -9.85 -3.57
CA SER A 418 -22.37 -8.37 -3.51
C SER A 418 -20.98 -7.74 -3.70
N LEU A 419 -19.93 -8.56 -3.85
CA LEU A 419 -18.56 -8.08 -3.94
C LEU A 419 -18.34 -7.33 -5.26
N ALA A 420 -18.02 -6.04 -5.16
CA ALA A 420 -17.67 -5.23 -6.33
C ALA A 420 -16.15 -5.00 -6.40
N TYR A 421 -15.48 -4.92 -5.25
CA TYR A 421 -14.07 -4.58 -5.16
C TYR A 421 -13.32 -5.50 -4.21
N TRP A 422 -12.19 -6.02 -4.65
CA TRP A 422 -11.33 -6.87 -3.82
C TRP A 422 -9.90 -6.35 -3.79
N ILE A 423 -9.36 -6.21 -2.59
CA ILE A 423 -8.00 -5.79 -2.32
C ILE A 423 -7.26 -7.02 -1.83
N ILE A 424 -6.33 -7.53 -2.65
CA ILE A 424 -5.47 -8.66 -2.29
C ILE A 424 -4.08 -8.09 -2.00
N SER A 425 -3.85 -7.83 -0.73
CA SER A 425 -2.69 -7.09 -0.27
C SER A 425 -1.65 -8.07 0.27
N THR A 426 -1.13 -8.86 -0.67
CA THR A 426 -0.15 -9.95 -0.51
C THR A 426 0.92 -9.84 -1.59
N CYS A 427 2.08 -10.48 -1.42
CA CYS A 427 3.15 -10.47 -2.42
C CYS A 427 2.71 -11.18 -3.72
N ASP A 428 3.04 -10.62 -4.89
CA ASP A 428 2.98 -11.25 -6.22
C ASP A 428 1.61 -11.78 -6.72
N THR A 429 0.56 -11.77 -5.90
CA THR A 429 -0.72 -12.44 -6.21
C THR A 429 -1.45 -11.82 -7.40
N VAL A 430 -1.35 -10.51 -7.58
CA VAL A 430 -1.96 -9.81 -8.73
C VAL A 430 -0.92 -9.65 -9.84
N SER A 431 -0.41 -10.78 -10.32
CA SER A 431 0.56 -10.84 -11.42
C SER A 431 -0.01 -10.26 -12.72
N THR A 432 0.88 -9.76 -13.59
CA THR A 432 0.52 -9.04 -14.81
C THR A 432 1.25 -9.58 -16.02
N SER A 433 0.87 -9.16 -17.23
CA SER A 433 1.60 -9.55 -18.44
C SER A 433 3.10 -9.22 -18.42
N ALA A 434 3.56 -8.24 -17.62
CA ALA A 434 4.99 -7.95 -17.46
C ALA A 434 5.79 -9.05 -16.72
N ASP A 435 5.09 -9.98 -16.07
CA ASP A 435 5.69 -11.11 -15.34
C ASP A 435 5.97 -12.31 -16.26
N TYR A 436 5.48 -12.27 -17.49
CA TYR A 436 5.52 -13.35 -18.46
C TYR A 436 6.21 -12.94 -19.76
N SER A 437 6.65 -13.94 -20.54
CA SER A 437 7.07 -13.70 -21.93
C SER A 437 5.88 -13.28 -22.81
N ALA A 438 6.13 -12.59 -23.93
CA ALA A 438 5.08 -12.13 -24.83
C ALA A 438 4.17 -13.26 -25.36
N ALA A 439 4.71 -14.47 -25.54
CA ALA A 439 3.93 -15.65 -25.93
C ALA A 439 2.95 -16.12 -24.84
N ASN A 440 3.23 -15.77 -23.58
CA ASN A 440 2.55 -16.26 -22.38
C ASN A 440 1.75 -15.17 -21.65
N PHE A 441 1.54 -13.99 -22.24
CA PHE A 441 0.77 -12.92 -21.59
C PHE A 441 -0.65 -13.34 -21.16
N HIS A 442 -1.23 -14.37 -21.80
CA HIS A 442 -2.53 -14.93 -21.43
C HIS A 442 -2.55 -15.51 -20.01
N LEU A 443 -1.44 -16.09 -19.54
CA LEU A 443 -1.34 -16.68 -18.20
C LEU A 443 -1.63 -15.67 -17.09
N ALA A 444 -1.30 -14.38 -17.31
CA ALA A 444 -1.63 -13.32 -16.36
C ALA A 444 -3.15 -13.07 -16.21
N TYR A 445 -3.95 -13.48 -17.19
CA TYR A 445 -5.40 -13.27 -17.25
C TYR A 445 -6.20 -14.52 -16.89
N ASP A 446 -5.68 -15.71 -17.18
CA ASP A 446 -6.45 -16.96 -17.13
C ASP A 446 -7.19 -17.16 -15.80
N PRO A 447 -6.56 -16.96 -14.62
CA PRO A 447 -7.26 -17.16 -13.35
C PRO A 447 -8.36 -16.13 -13.08
N TRP A 448 -8.36 -14.99 -13.75
CA TRP A 448 -9.31 -13.91 -13.49
C TRP A 448 -10.65 -14.09 -14.20
N TRP A 449 -10.68 -14.83 -15.31
CA TRP A 449 -11.91 -15.03 -16.09
C TRP A 449 -13.01 -15.76 -15.33
N HIS A 450 -12.67 -16.68 -14.43
CA HIS A 450 -13.66 -17.33 -13.57
C HIS A 450 -13.89 -16.58 -12.25
N VAL A 451 -12.93 -15.79 -11.79
CA VAL A 451 -13.06 -14.95 -10.59
C VAL A 451 -14.08 -13.83 -10.80
N PHE A 452 -14.15 -13.23 -12.00
CA PHE A 452 -15.05 -12.12 -12.28
C PHE A 452 -16.44 -12.57 -12.73
N ASN A 453 -17.46 -12.35 -11.90
CA ASN A 453 -18.87 -12.49 -12.26
C ASN A 453 -19.72 -11.42 -11.53
N GLY A 454 -19.53 -10.17 -11.93
CA GLY A 454 -20.11 -8.98 -11.32
C GLY A 454 -19.10 -8.14 -10.52
N LEU A 455 -17.87 -8.62 -10.33
CA LEU A 455 -16.76 -7.81 -9.84
C LEU A 455 -16.45 -6.64 -10.80
N HIS A 456 -16.12 -5.49 -10.25
CA HIS A 456 -15.61 -4.34 -11.00
C HIS A 456 -14.09 -4.41 -11.12
N ALA A 457 -13.39 -4.54 -9.99
CA ALA A 457 -11.93 -4.52 -9.96
C ALA A 457 -11.33 -5.34 -8.80
N VAL A 458 -10.12 -5.85 -9.06
CA VAL A 458 -9.21 -6.42 -8.07
C VAL A 458 -7.92 -5.62 -8.09
N VAL A 459 -7.38 -5.25 -6.93
CA VAL A 459 -6.10 -4.55 -6.80
C VAL A 459 -5.17 -5.29 -5.84
N GLY A 460 -3.86 -5.20 -6.07
CA GLY A 460 -2.88 -5.83 -5.21
C GLY A 460 -1.44 -5.50 -5.62
N PHE A 461 -0.50 -6.31 -5.17
CA PHE A 461 0.90 -6.21 -5.58
C PHE A 461 1.22 -7.29 -6.63
N ARG A 462 2.10 -6.92 -7.57
CA ARG A 462 2.74 -7.86 -8.51
C ARG A 462 4.20 -8.17 -8.14
N SER A 463 4.66 -7.64 -7.01
CA SER A 463 6.00 -7.84 -6.49
C SER A 463 5.95 -8.06 -4.98
N GLU A 464 7.09 -8.35 -4.36
CA GLU A 464 7.26 -8.31 -2.91
C GLU A 464 6.85 -6.95 -2.34
N LYS A 465 6.17 -6.98 -1.19
CA LYS A 465 5.76 -5.80 -0.42
C LYS A 465 6.47 -5.79 0.94
N TRP A 466 6.59 -4.60 1.53
CA TRP A 466 6.95 -4.49 2.94
C TRP A 466 5.71 -4.76 3.80
N THR A 467 5.92 -5.40 4.94
CA THR A 467 4.95 -5.38 6.04
C THR A 467 5.11 -4.08 6.81
N SER A 468 3.99 -3.49 7.24
CA SER A 468 3.92 -2.14 7.81
C SER A 468 4.33 -1.04 6.81
N ASP A 469 4.01 -1.23 5.53
CA ASP A 469 4.24 -0.21 4.49
C ASP A 469 3.35 1.03 4.65
N GLY A 470 2.28 0.95 5.45
CA GLY A 470 1.39 2.07 5.72
C GLY A 470 0.53 2.51 4.53
N VAL A 471 0.45 1.69 3.47
CA VAL A 471 -0.28 2.01 2.22
C VAL A 471 -1.80 1.99 2.42
N THR A 472 -2.31 1.10 3.26
CA THR A 472 -3.76 0.84 3.37
C THR A 472 -4.55 2.06 3.87
N LEU A 473 -3.98 2.81 4.81
CA LEU A 473 -4.55 4.04 5.38
C LEU A 473 -4.75 5.16 4.32
N PRO A 474 -3.71 5.65 3.63
CA PRO A 474 -3.86 6.67 2.58
C PRO A 474 -4.71 6.18 1.40
N PHE A 475 -4.68 4.89 1.08
CA PHE A 475 -5.56 4.33 0.06
C PHE A 475 -7.03 4.46 0.47
N ALA A 476 -7.39 4.01 1.68
CA ALA A 476 -8.74 4.16 2.23
C ALA A 476 -9.20 5.63 2.33
N GLN A 477 -8.30 6.55 2.69
CA GLN A 477 -8.62 7.98 2.72
C GLN A 477 -9.02 8.51 1.33
N LYS A 478 -8.33 8.09 0.27
CA LYS A 478 -8.69 8.45 -1.12
C LYS A 478 -10.04 7.85 -1.53
N LEU A 479 -10.34 6.61 -1.13
CA LEU A 479 -11.66 6.00 -1.36
C LEU A 479 -12.78 6.74 -0.61
N ALA A 480 -12.53 7.13 0.64
CA ALA A 480 -13.49 7.83 1.50
C ALA A 480 -13.94 9.17 0.93
N VAL A 481 -13.11 9.81 0.10
CA VAL A 481 -13.42 11.08 -0.59
C VAL A 481 -13.87 10.88 -2.04
N GLY A 482 -14.04 9.63 -2.50
CA GLY A 482 -14.60 9.32 -3.82
C GLY A 482 -13.56 9.21 -4.92
N GLY A 483 -12.29 8.97 -4.58
CA GLY A 483 -11.26 8.63 -5.56
C GLY A 483 -11.59 7.31 -6.27
N GLY A 484 -11.22 7.21 -7.54
CA GLY A 484 -11.35 5.97 -8.32
C GLY A 484 -10.55 4.83 -7.67
N PHE A 485 -11.14 3.64 -7.58
CA PHE A 485 -10.62 2.52 -6.81
C PHE A 485 -9.25 2.06 -7.32
N VAL A 486 -9.14 1.79 -8.63
CA VAL A 486 -7.91 1.31 -9.26
C VAL A 486 -6.80 2.36 -9.16
N TRP A 487 -7.07 3.60 -9.57
CA TRP A 487 -6.06 4.66 -9.52
C TRP A 487 -5.60 4.95 -8.10
N SER A 488 -6.52 5.00 -7.12
CA SER A 488 -6.15 5.30 -5.73
C SER A 488 -5.18 4.26 -5.18
N TRP A 489 -5.32 2.98 -5.55
CA TRP A 489 -4.38 1.92 -5.15
C TRP A 489 -3.01 2.11 -5.82
N LEU A 490 -3.01 2.14 -7.16
CA LEU A 490 -1.79 2.28 -7.97
C LEU A 490 -0.98 3.51 -7.55
N ASN A 491 -1.67 4.64 -7.35
CA ASN A 491 -1.08 5.90 -6.93
C ASN A 491 -0.51 5.84 -5.51
N THR A 492 -1.24 5.24 -4.56
CA THR A 492 -0.81 5.23 -3.15
C THR A 492 0.41 4.36 -2.96
N VAL A 493 0.42 3.14 -3.51
CA VAL A 493 1.58 2.24 -3.42
C VAL A 493 2.79 2.86 -4.10
N ASN A 494 2.64 3.40 -5.32
CA ASN A 494 3.77 3.97 -6.07
C ASN A 494 4.39 5.21 -5.40
N GLN A 495 3.65 5.87 -4.50
CA GLN A 495 4.11 7.05 -3.77
C GLN A 495 4.71 6.74 -2.41
N ASP A 496 4.69 5.47 -2.00
CA ASP A 496 5.23 5.09 -0.70
C ASP A 496 6.76 5.19 -0.70
N SER A 497 7.30 5.83 0.33
CA SER A 497 8.75 6.06 0.43
C SER A 497 9.56 4.78 0.60
N HIS A 498 8.94 3.69 1.07
CA HIS A 498 9.59 2.39 1.19
C HIS A 498 9.81 1.70 -0.16
N TYR A 499 8.97 2.04 -1.16
CA TYR A 499 9.02 1.47 -2.52
C TYR A 499 9.78 2.34 -3.50
N ASN A 500 10.72 3.15 -2.97
CA ASN A 500 11.57 4.03 -3.76
C ASN A 500 12.07 3.29 -5.01
N PRO A 501 12.00 3.90 -6.21
CA PRO A 501 12.08 3.19 -7.49
C PRO A 501 13.39 2.40 -7.71
N ASN A 502 14.36 2.51 -6.81
CA ASN A 502 15.66 1.83 -6.89
C ASN A 502 15.83 0.63 -5.95
N SER A 503 14.79 0.19 -5.22
CA SER A 503 14.88 -0.98 -4.33
C SER A 503 14.59 -2.29 -5.08
N LYS A 504 15.62 -2.88 -5.69
CA LYS A 504 15.58 -4.18 -6.39
C LYS A 504 15.79 -5.33 -5.41
N TYR A 505 15.02 -6.41 -5.54
CA TYR A 505 15.24 -7.64 -4.76
C TYR A 505 15.53 -8.88 -5.61
N GLY A 506 15.11 -8.87 -6.87
CA GLY A 506 15.16 -10.06 -7.70
C GLY A 506 15.35 -9.77 -9.17
N THR A 507 15.45 -10.84 -9.94
CA THR A 507 15.38 -10.79 -11.40
C THR A 507 14.35 -11.82 -11.82
N ASN A 508 13.37 -11.41 -12.63
CA ASN A 508 12.31 -12.30 -13.09
C ASN A 508 12.94 -13.38 -13.98
N SER A 509 12.74 -14.64 -13.62
CA SER A 509 13.33 -15.79 -14.31
C SER A 509 12.77 -16.00 -15.71
N GLN A 510 11.55 -15.54 -15.98
CA GLN A 510 10.88 -15.66 -17.28
C GLN A 510 11.30 -14.55 -18.26
N THR A 511 11.56 -13.33 -17.77
CA THR A 511 11.82 -12.15 -18.61
C THR A 511 13.26 -11.62 -18.53
N GLY A 512 14.02 -12.02 -17.51
CA GLY A 512 15.35 -11.50 -17.21
C GLY A 512 15.36 -10.06 -16.68
N GLN A 513 14.19 -9.47 -16.44
CA GLN A 513 14.07 -8.08 -15.99
C GLN A 513 14.26 -7.95 -14.47
N PRO A 514 14.80 -6.82 -13.96
CA PRO A 514 14.87 -6.58 -12.52
C PRO A 514 13.45 -6.50 -11.93
N ILE A 515 13.28 -7.09 -10.74
CA ILE A 515 12.06 -6.97 -9.94
C ILE A 515 12.33 -6.01 -8.78
N TRP A 516 11.44 -5.03 -8.67
CA TRP A 516 11.49 -3.97 -7.67
C TRP A 516 10.42 -4.22 -6.60
N TYR A 517 10.69 -3.82 -5.37
CA TYR A 517 9.69 -3.88 -4.30
C TYR A 517 8.48 -2.98 -4.59
N GLY A 518 7.32 -3.37 -4.04
CA GLY A 518 6.05 -2.64 -4.03
C GLY A 518 5.60 -2.10 -5.36
N ARG A 519 5.57 -2.95 -6.39
CA ARG A 519 4.94 -2.63 -7.66
C ARG A 519 3.45 -3.00 -7.58
N PRO A 520 2.55 -2.00 -7.59
CA PRO A 520 1.12 -2.26 -7.55
C PRO A 520 0.61 -2.67 -8.92
N SER A 521 -0.50 -3.41 -8.90
CA SER A 521 -1.21 -3.84 -10.08
C SER A 521 -2.71 -3.90 -9.83
N ALA A 522 -3.46 -3.97 -10.92
CA ALA A 522 -4.91 -4.12 -10.90
C ALA A 522 -5.38 -4.97 -12.08
N VAL A 523 -6.49 -5.69 -11.87
CA VAL A 523 -7.31 -6.33 -12.91
C VAL A 523 -8.70 -5.70 -12.82
N VAL A 524 -9.23 -5.22 -13.94
CA VAL A 524 -10.49 -4.47 -13.98
C VAL A 524 -11.30 -4.84 -15.21
N VAL A 525 -12.62 -4.78 -15.10
CA VAL A 525 -13.50 -4.89 -16.27
C VAL A 525 -13.28 -3.67 -17.16
N CYS A 526 -13.09 -3.87 -18.47
CA CYS A 526 -12.83 -2.76 -19.39
C CYS A 526 -13.94 -1.69 -19.32
N GLY A 527 -13.57 -0.41 -19.23
CA GLY A 527 -14.52 0.71 -19.09
C GLY A 527 -14.87 1.05 -17.63
N HIS A 528 -14.35 0.30 -16.66
CA HIS A 528 -14.61 0.48 -15.23
C HIS A 528 -13.36 0.87 -14.42
N THR A 529 -12.26 1.29 -15.07
CA THR A 529 -11.03 1.69 -14.36
C THR A 529 -11.23 2.89 -13.43
N ASP A 530 -12.10 3.82 -13.82
CA ASP A 530 -12.38 5.04 -13.06
C ASP A 530 -13.53 4.91 -12.05
N ASP A 531 -14.07 3.70 -11.86
CA ASP A 531 -15.13 3.46 -10.88
C ASP A 531 -14.66 3.74 -9.45
N THR A 532 -15.56 4.28 -8.65
CA THR A 532 -15.38 4.45 -7.20
C THR A 532 -16.01 3.28 -6.47
N VAL A 533 -15.71 3.11 -5.18
CA VAL A 533 -16.35 2.08 -4.34
C VAL A 533 -17.87 2.22 -4.21
N LEU A 534 -18.47 3.28 -4.76
CA LEU A 534 -19.91 3.48 -4.79
C LEU A 534 -20.57 2.83 -6.02
N GLN A 535 -19.85 2.52 -7.09
CA GLN A 535 -20.37 1.77 -8.23
C GLN A 535 -20.35 0.29 -7.88
N MET A 536 -21.51 -0.35 -7.76
CA MET A 536 -21.64 -1.75 -7.31
C MET A 536 -22.70 -2.49 -8.13
N ASP A 537 -22.85 -2.08 -9.38
CA ASP A 537 -23.86 -2.63 -10.27
C ASP A 537 -23.43 -4.02 -10.76
N ASN A 538 -24.38 -4.85 -11.17
CA ASN A 538 -24.03 -6.18 -11.65
C ASN A 538 -23.45 -6.12 -13.07
N LEU A 539 -22.13 -6.26 -13.20
CA LEU A 539 -21.47 -6.32 -14.52
C LEU A 539 -21.58 -7.69 -15.20
N GLY A 540 -22.06 -8.72 -14.50
CA GLY A 540 -22.07 -10.10 -14.97
C GLY A 540 -20.67 -10.62 -15.28
N ARG A 541 -20.57 -11.64 -16.14
CA ARG A 541 -19.27 -12.11 -16.64
C ARG A 541 -18.71 -11.13 -17.65
N PRO A 542 -17.48 -10.63 -17.47
CA PRO A 542 -16.88 -9.71 -18.42
C PRO A 542 -16.56 -10.43 -19.75
N SER A 543 -16.59 -9.68 -20.84
CA SER A 543 -16.02 -10.10 -22.14
C SER A 543 -14.64 -9.48 -22.41
N CYS A 544 -14.23 -8.55 -21.54
CA CYS A 544 -12.99 -7.80 -21.62
C CYS A 544 -12.47 -7.52 -20.21
N LEU A 545 -11.23 -7.91 -19.95
CA LEU A 545 -10.47 -7.55 -18.76
C LEU A 545 -9.29 -6.67 -19.15
N GLN A 546 -8.89 -5.78 -18.27
CA GLN A 546 -7.75 -4.90 -18.43
C GLN A 546 -6.84 -5.02 -17.22
N GLN A 547 -5.52 -5.05 -17.47
CA GLN A 547 -4.51 -4.94 -16.44
C GLN A 547 -3.85 -3.58 -16.45
N TRP A 548 -3.51 -3.10 -15.26
CA TRP A 548 -2.73 -1.90 -15.02
C TRP A 548 -1.62 -2.21 -14.02
N TRP A 549 -0.41 -1.69 -14.24
CA TRP A 549 0.69 -1.86 -13.29
C TRP A 549 1.75 -0.78 -13.42
N TYR A 550 2.44 -0.51 -12.32
CA TYR A 550 3.70 0.22 -12.35
C TYR A 550 4.88 -0.75 -12.48
N TYR A 551 5.91 -0.33 -13.21
CA TYR A 551 7.18 -1.06 -13.32
C TYR A 551 8.39 -0.15 -13.09
#